data_AF-A0A7V6UXS6-F1
#
_entry.id   AF-A0A7V6UXS6-F1
#
_cell.length_a   1.000
_cell.length_b   1.000
_cell.length_c   1.000
_cell.angle_alpha   90.00
_cell.angle_beta   90.00
_cell.angle_gamma   90.00
#
_symmetry.space_group_name_H-M   'P 1'
#
loop_
_entity.id
_entity.type
_entity.pdbx_description
1 polymer ?
#
loop_
_entity_poly.entity_id
_entity_poly.type
_entity_poly.pdbx_seq_one_letter_code
_entity_poly.pdbx_strand_id
1 'polypeptide(L)' 'IGVLLGVAVMCFYKLKDKDVELMVRCNAGEITREECEAQLSGEY' A
#
# COMPACT_ATOMS: atom_id res chain seq x y z
N ILE A 1 -20.57 13.17 0.52
CA ILE A 1 -20.20 12.84 -0.89
C ILE A 1 -18.72 12.48 -1.00
N GLY A 2 -17.78 13.35 -0.61
CA GLY A 2 -16.34 13.06 -0.69
C GLY A 2 -15.87 11.82 0.09
N VAL A 3 -16.40 11.58 1.29
CA VAL A 3 -16.06 10.38 2.09
C VAL A 3 -16.49 9.09 1.39
N LEU A 4 -17.69 9.05 0.82
CA LEU A 4 -18.20 7.89 0.10
C LEU A 4 -17.39 7.61 -1.17
N LEU A 5 -16.97 8.66 -1.88
CA LEU A 5 -16.05 8.55 -3.02
C LEU A 5 -14.67 8.05 -2.57
N GLY A 6 -14.15 8.54 -1.45
CA GLY A 6 -12.88 8.08 -0.89
C GLY A 6 -12.91 6.61 -0.48
N VAL A 7 -13.99 6.17 0.16
CA VAL A 7 -14.21 4.76 0.52
C VAL A 7 -14.37 3.90 -0.74
N ALA A 8 -15.13 4.36 -1.74
CA ALA A 8 -15.26 3.66 -3.00
C ALA A 8 -13.89 3.52 -3.70
N VAL A 9 -13.10 4.59 -3.77
CA VAL A 9 -11.72 4.54 -4.29
C VAL A 9 -10.89 3.57 -3.46
N MET A 10 -10.90 3.61 -2.14
CA MET A 10 -10.14 2.63 -1.33
C MET A 10 -10.61 1.17 -1.50
N CYS A 11 -11.89 0.95 -1.77
CA CYS A 11 -12.43 -0.40 -2.04
C CYS A 11 -12.11 -0.89 -3.46
N PHE A 12 -12.10 0.00 -4.47
CA PHE A 12 -11.84 -0.35 -5.87
C PHE A 12 -10.37 -0.25 -6.27
N TYR A 13 -9.62 0.65 -5.64
CA TYR A 13 -8.16 0.67 -5.60
C TYR A 13 -7.78 -0.48 -4.69
N LYS A 14 -7.65 -1.68 -5.28
CA LYS A 14 -7.16 -2.88 -4.61
C LYS A 14 -5.73 -2.65 -4.12
N LEU A 15 -5.59 -1.88 -3.05
CA LEU A 15 -4.40 -1.83 -2.25
C LEU A 15 -4.32 -3.24 -1.64
N LYS A 16 -3.50 -4.09 -2.25
CA LYS A 16 -3.36 -5.46 -1.77
C LYS A 16 -2.87 -5.36 -0.34
N ASP A 17 -3.55 -6.02 0.59
CA ASP A 17 -3.22 -5.97 2.02
C ASP A 17 -1.72 -6.24 2.26
N LYS A 18 -1.13 -7.10 1.43
CA LYS A 18 0.30 -7.39 1.40
C LYS A 18 1.19 -6.16 1.11
N ASP A 19 0.79 -5.31 0.16
CA ASP A 19 1.53 -4.10 -0.20
C ASP A 19 1.39 -3.04 0.91
N VAL A 20 0.23 -2.96 1.55
CA VAL A 20 -0.01 -2.09 2.73
C VAL A 20 0.86 -2.50 3.90
N GLU A 21 0.88 -3.79 4.21
CA GLU A 21 1.73 -4.34 5.27
C GLU A 21 3.20 -4.01 5.02
N LEU A 22 3.66 -4.18 3.78
CA LEU A 22 5.02 -3.86 3.38
C LEU A 22 5.37 -2.38 3.55
N MET A 23 4.46 -1.49 3.12
CA MET A 23 4.62 -0.04 3.28
C MET A 23 4.65 0.39 4.75
N VAL A 24 3.84 -0.25 5.60
CA VAL A 24 3.85 0.01 7.05
C VAL A 24 5.20 -0.38 7.65
N ARG A 25 5.74 -1.55 7.29
CA ARG A 25 7.04 -2.02 7.79
C ARG A 25 8.20 -1.15 7.31
N CYS A 26 8.15 -0.67 6.06
CA CYS A 26 9.12 0.29 5.55
C CYS A 26 9.07 1.63 6.32
N ASN A 27 7.87 2.14 6.59
CA ASN A 27 7.69 3.39 7.35
C ASN A 27 8.11 3.26 8.83
N ALA A 28 7.96 2.07 9.40
CA ALA A 28 8.46 1.74 10.74
C ALA A 28 9.99 1.58 10.78
N GLY A 29 10.66 1.53 9.63
CA GLY A 29 12.10 1.29 9.51
C GLY A 29 12.50 -0.18 9.75
N GLU A 30 11.53 -1.11 9.73
CA GLU A 30 11.78 -2.54 9.90
C GLU A 30 12.42 -3.17 8.66
N ILE A 31 12.12 -2.63 7.48
CA ILE A 31 12.72 -3.00 6.19
C ILE A 31 13.21 -1.74 5.48
N THR A 32 14.22 -1.92 4.63
CA THR A 32 14.72 -0.83 3.77
C THR A 32 13.74 -0.53 2.64
N ARG A 33 13.86 0.67 2.07
CA ARG A 33 13.05 1.06 0.91
C ARG A 33 13.27 0.15 -0.29
N GLU A 34 14.51 -0.29 -0.53
CA GLU A 34 14.84 -1.23 -1.61
C GLU A 34 14.16 -2.60 -1.40
N GLU A 35 14.18 -3.13 -0.17
CA GLU A 35 13.48 -4.38 0.16
C GLU A 35 11.96 -4.25 0.05
N CYS A 36 11.43 -3.06 0.36
CA CYS A 36 10.01 -2.76 0.22
C CYS A 36 9.59 -2.75 -1.26
N GLU A 37 10.33 -2.04 -2.10
CA GLU A 37 10.07 -1.91 -3.53
C GLU A 37 10.22 -3.24 -4.29
N ALA A 38 11.16 -4.10 -3.89
CA ALA A 38 11.36 -5.41 -4.50
C ALA A 38 10.19 -6.40 -4.26
N GLN A 39 9.41 -6.19 -3.20
CA GLN A 39 8.33 -7.09 -2.78
C GLN A 39 6.92 -6.53 -3.04
N LEU A 40 6.82 -5.21 -3.31
CA LEU A 40 5.57 -4.58 -3.71
C LEU A 40 5.09 -5.25 -5.01
N SER A 41 3.84 -5.67 -5.02
CA SER A 41 3.28 -6.41 -6.16
C SER A 41 2.98 -5.45 -7.31
N GLY A 42 4.04 -5.14 -8.05
CA GLY A 42 4.16 -4.00 -8.94
C GLY A 42 2.95 -3.68 -9.79
N GLU A 43 2.55 -2.42 -9.75
CA GLU A 43 2.44 -1.58 -10.94
C GLU A 43 2.99 -0.20 -10.52
N TYR A 44 4.08 0.21 -11.14
CA TYR A 44 4.36 1.63 -11.33
C TYR A 44 3.44 2.13 -12.46
#